data_AF-A0A2E7L476-F1
#
_entry.id   AF-A0A2E7L476-F1
#
_cell.length_a   1.000
_cell.length_b   1.000
_cell.length_c   1.000
_cell.angle_alpha   90.00
_cell.angle_beta   90.00
_cell.angle_gamma   90.00
#
_symmetry.space_group_name_H-M   'P 1'
#
loop_
_entity.id
_entity.type
_entity.pdbx_description
1 polymer ?
#
loop_
_entity_poly.entity_id
_entity_poly.type
_entity_poly.pdbx_seq_one_letter_code
_entity_poly.pdbx_strand_id
1 'polypeptide(L)'
;MRFFKARDLRRREFHRNRDVRMEPLEPRIVLDAASSLGSVFGSPWQNPLNPLDANNDGVLAPNDVIEVLSLTNRRGAGKFADWSAPPTLHRYAHDVATVFADSNGDGFLSAVDTLQIVNRLNKTDAARDLEAVGTREDYPDFVDAAIRSLDLREGYGRVRTALEIEGDVDFVQLTPQYDRLVITGFVDNVAGGLSIQILDADLEVIESSADLMSREGVLDSVWSTAAAEITLPVKAGSSYYLRIQGEDPVSVGNYAVSVVNFDAGWWLPHHEDIERRIPQEPTGSPPLVCPPQSVAFQGDGAEGDEAGPDGIPLEFDDRGRACIRSVLGRGADQDVYQFTATEMNLSVAVYGRGIKIQAFDGQGNELANLVDRPSRSGAMRLETDLVVGQLYFLVVSSPSDLPQRYSLDAHQYYVGIDPVFEIDPL
;
A
#
# COMPACT_ATOMS: atom_id res chain seq x y z
N MET A 1 14.23 35.98 82.23
CA MET A 1 13.04 36.30 81.41
C MET A 1 13.48 36.61 79.98
N ARG A 2 13.26 35.68 79.05
CA ARG A 2 13.47 35.88 77.60
C ARG A 2 12.19 35.41 76.90
N PHE A 3 11.55 36.34 76.18
CA PHE A 3 10.33 36.12 75.42
C PHE A 3 10.63 35.33 74.14
N PHE A 4 9.96 34.21 73.93
CA PHE A 4 9.93 33.51 72.65
C PHE A 4 8.90 34.19 71.73
N LYS A 5 9.36 34.72 70.60
CA LYS A 5 8.54 35.22 69.50
C LYS A 5 7.93 34.04 68.74
N ALA A 6 6.61 34.02 68.61
CA ALA A 6 5.87 33.06 67.79
C ALA A 6 6.29 33.19 66.31
N ARG A 7 6.63 32.06 65.68
CA ARG A 7 6.90 31.95 64.24
C ARG A 7 5.57 31.82 63.49
N ASP A 8 5.37 32.73 62.56
CA ASP A 8 4.25 32.85 61.64
C ASP A 8 4.24 31.65 60.66
N LEU A 9 3.25 30.76 60.83
CA LEU A 9 3.02 29.61 59.94
C LEU A 9 2.23 30.08 58.72
N ARG A 10 2.94 30.61 57.71
CA ARG A 10 2.35 30.84 56.38
C ARG A 10 2.03 29.50 55.73
N ARG A 11 0.75 29.13 55.79
CA ARG A 11 0.10 28.12 54.94
C ARG A 11 0.40 28.46 53.47
N ARG A 12 1.30 27.70 52.84
CA ARG A 12 1.42 27.64 51.37
C ARG A 12 0.31 26.72 50.88
N GLU A 13 -0.77 27.30 50.39
CA GLU A 13 -1.76 26.59 49.58
C GLU A 13 -1.08 26.14 48.28
N PHE A 14 -0.76 24.85 48.20
CA PHE A 14 -0.39 24.21 46.96
C PHE A 14 -1.67 23.97 46.16
N HIS A 15 -2.03 24.91 45.29
CA HIS A 15 -2.99 24.65 44.22
C HIS A 15 -2.38 23.63 43.24
N ARG A 16 -2.68 22.35 43.45
CA ARG A 16 -2.44 21.29 42.46
C ARG A 16 -3.54 21.37 41.40
N ASN A 17 -3.38 22.28 40.42
CA ASN A 17 -3.99 22.10 39.11
C ASN A 17 -3.18 21.02 38.38
N ARG A 18 -3.53 19.74 38.61
CA ARG A 18 -3.22 18.69 37.65
C ARG A 18 -4.39 18.66 36.69
N ASP A 19 -4.29 19.48 35.64
CA ASP A 19 -5.08 19.25 34.43
C ASP A 19 -4.64 17.89 33.90
N VAL A 20 -5.50 16.89 34.10
CA VAL A 20 -5.37 15.61 33.41
C VAL A 20 -5.71 15.93 31.96
N ARG A 21 -4.68 16.21 31.16
CA ARG A 21 -4.79 16.18 29.71
C ARG A 21 -5.08 14.73 29.34
N MET A 22 -6.37 14.41 29.19
CA MET A 22 -6.76 13.22 28.47
C MET A 22 -6.42 13.50 27.02
N GLU A 23 -5.26 13.03 26.58
CA GLU A 23 -5.00 12.91 25.16
C GLU A 23 -6.12 12.01 24.60
N PRO A 24 -6.81 12.44 23.54
CA PRO A 24 -7.80 11.58 22.91
C PRO A 24 -7.08 10.27 22.57
N LEU A 25 -7.62 9.15 23.06
CA LEU A 25 -7.14 7.84 22.68
C LEU A 25 -7.23 7.79 21.16
N GLU A 26 -6.06 7.74 20.49
CA GLU A 26 -6.02 7.50 19.06
C GLU A 26 -6.85 6.25 18.80
N PRO A 27 -7.79 6.28 17.84
CA PRO A 27 -8.56 5.11 17.45
C PRO A 27 -7.64 4.14 16.69
N ARG A 28 -6.63 3.60 17.38
CA ARG A 28 -5.90 2.43 16.93
C ARG A 28 -6.78 1.26 17.24
N ILE A 29 -7.56 0.85 16.24
CA ILE A 29 -8.20 -0.45 16.29
C ILE A 29 -7.06 -1.45 16.28
N VAL A 30 -6.92 -2.12 17.42
CA VAL A 30 -5.95 -3.19 17.58
C VAL A 30 -6.46 -4.30 16.68
N LEU A 31 -5.76 -4.53 15.57
CA LEU A 31 -5.74 -5.84 14.92
C LEU A 31 -5.04 -6.80 15.90
N ASP A 32 -5.69 -7.08 17.02
CA ASP A 32 -5.32 -8.01 18.09
C ASP A 32 -6.02 -9.35 17.88
N ALA A 33 -6.25 -9.76 16.62
CA ALA A 33 -7.11 -10.89 16.24
C ALA A 33 -6.63 -12.25 16.79
N ALA A 34 -5.61 -12.20 17.62
CA ALA A 34 -4.74 -13.26 18.01
C ALA A 34 -4.47 -13.29 19.54
N SER A 35 -4.89 -12.28 20.33
CA SER A 35 -4.68 -12.30 21.80
C SER A 35 -5.68 -13.15 22.59
N SER A 36 -6.75 -13.63 21.94
CA SER A 36 -7.69 -14.58 22.53
C SER A 36 -7.24 -16.03 22.30
N LEU A 37 -6.39 -16.54 23.21
CA LEU A 37 -6.17 -17.97 23.51
C LEU A 37 -6.25 -18.92 22.29
N GLY A 38 -5.15 -19.03 21.54
CA GLY A 38 -4.99 -20.06 20.51
C GLY A 38 -5.83 -19.80 19.26
N SER A 39 -5.60 -18.65 18.61
CA SER A 39 -6.34 -18.24 17.42
C SER A 39 -6.21 -19.27 16.31
N VAL A 40 -7.25 -20.12 16.19
CA VAL A 40 -7.47 -21.01 15.04
C VAL A 40 -7.54 -20.20 13.73
N PHE A 41 -7.86 -18.91 13.85
CA PHE A 41 -8.10 -18.00 12.73
C PHE A 41 -6.82 -17.38 12.14
N GLY A 42 -5.67 -17.50 12.82
CA GLY A 42 -4.40 -16.92 12.39
C GLY A 42 -4.35 -15.39 12.52
N SER A 43 -3.34 -14.78 11.91
CA SER A 43 -3.16 -13.33 11.87
C SER A 43 -2.92 -12.86 10.42
N PRO A 44 -3.14 -11.57 10.11
CA PRO A 44 -2.88 -11.06 8.77
C PRO A 44 -1.38 -10.99 8.43
N TRP A 45 -0.48 -11.16 9.41
CA TRP A 45 0.97 -11.27 9.21
C TRP A 45 1.46 -12.72 9.13
N GLN A 46 0.55 -13.69 9.14
CA GLN A 46 0.84 -15.11 8.95
C GLN A 46 0.54 -15.52 7.51
N ASN A 47 1.42 -16.33 6.91
CA ASN A 47 1.17 -16.86 5.58
C ASN A 47 -0.06 -17.79 5.64
N PRO A 48 -1.12 -17.51 4.85
CA PRO A 48 -2.38 -18.24 4.97
C PRO A 48 -2.32 -19.65 4.38
N LEU A 49 -1.40 -19.91 3.44
CA LEU A 49 -1.16 -21.26 2.91
C LEU A 49 -0.27 -22.08 3.83
N ASN A 50 0.84 -21.49 4.28
CA ASN A 50 1.80 -22.18 5.12
C ASN A 50 2.42 -21.21 6.12
N PRO A 51 1.97 -21.21 7.39
CA PRO A 51 2.48 -20.31 8.42
C PRO A 51 4.01 -20.31 8.63
N LEU A 52 4.71 -21.36 8.19
CA LEU A 52 6.14 -21.50 8.39
C LEU A 52 6.98 -21.01 7.20
N ASP A 53 6.35 -20.77 6.05
CA ASP A 53 6.97 -20.19 4.85
C ASP A 53 6.78 -18.68 4.92
N ALA A 54 7.79 -18.00 5.47
CA ALA A 54 7.73 -16.60 5.86
C ALA A 54 7.92 -15.66 4.65
N ASN A 55 8.73 -16.05 3.67
CA ASN A 55 8.87 -15.29 2.43
C ASN A 55 7.83 -15.67 1.37
N ASN A 56 7.01 -16.69 1.64
CA ASN A 56 5.92 -17.15 0.79
C ASN A 56 6.43 -17.57 -0.60
N ASP A 57 7.56 -18.27 -0.63
CA ASP A 57 8.16 -18.84 -1.85
C ASP A 57 7.66 -20.26 -2.18
N GLY A 58 6.78 -20.81 -1.33
CA GLY A 58 6.22 -22.15 -1.43
C GLY A 58 7.10 -23.24 -0.82
N VAL A 59 8.29 -22.89 -0.30
CA VAL A 59 9.28 -23.85 0.20
C VAL A 59 9.74 -23.47 1.60
N LEU A 60 9.37 -24.30 2.59
CA LEU A 60 9.92 -24.17 3.93
C LEU A 60 11.43 -24.47 3.94
N ALA A 61 12.25 -23.44 4.13
CA ALA A 61 13.70 -23.50 4.04
C ALA A 61 14.41 -22.56 5.05
N PRO A 62 15.74 -22.68 5.23
CA PRO A 62 16.46 -21.83 6.19
C PRO A 62 16.36 -20.32 5.95
N ASN A 63 16.06 -19.88 4.71
CA ASN A 63 15.80 -18.48 4.39
C ASN A 63 14.59 -17.92 5.15
N ASP A 64 13.54 -18.72 5.38
CA ASP A 64 12.38 -18.30 6.20
C ASP A 64 12.81 -17.89 7.61
N VAL A 65 13.67 -18.70 8.23
CA VAL A 65 14.23 -18.41 9.56
C VAL A 65 15.01 -17.10 9.56
N ILE A 66 15.84 -16.89 8.53
CA ILE A 66 16.70 -15.71 8.43
C ILE A 66 15.86 -14.44 8.29
N GLU A 67 14.79 -14.47 7.50
CA GLU A 67 13.90 -13.32 7.31
C GLU A 67 13.22 -12.90 8.61
N VAL A 68 12.58 -13.84 9.32
CA VAL A 68 11.91 -13.56 10.60
C VAL A 68 12.90 -13.09 11.67
N LEU A 69 14.07 -13.73 11.75
CA LEU A 69 15.13 -13.34 12.69
C LEU A 69 15.70 -11.95 12.37
N SER A 70 15.93 -11.66 11.09
CA SER A 70 16.41 -10.35 10.62
C SER A 70 15.40 -9.26 10.94
N LEU A 71 14.11 -9.50 10.73
CA LEU A 71 13.05 -8.58 11.12
C LEU A 71 13.01 -8.37 12.63
N THR A 72 13.07 -9.45 13.42
CA THR A 72 13.10 -9.41 14.89
C THR A 72 14.29 -8.61 15.42
N ASN A 73 15.49 -8.79 14.84
CA ASN A 73 16.68 -8.04 15.26
C ASN A 73 16.61 -6.55 14.88
N ARG A 74 15.93 -6.22 13.77
CA ARG A 74 15.80 -4.83 13.30
C ARG A 74 14.74 -4.04 14.05
N ARG A 75 13.57 -4.64 14.31
CA ARG A 75 12.40 -3.97 14.90
C ARG A 75 12.25 -4.24 16.41
N GLY A 76 12.86 -5.32 16.90
CA GLY A 76 12.57 -5.85 18.24
C GLY A 76 11.29 -6.69 18.24
N ALA A 77 10.96 -7.25 19.41
CA ALA A 77 9.70 -7.95 19.60
C ALA A 77 8.57 -6.97 19.94
N GLY A 78 7.35 -7.23 19.45
CA GLY A 78 6.20 -6.36 19.68
C GLY A 78 4.99 -6.75 18.83
N LYS A 79 3.85 -6.08 19.02
CA LYS A 79 2.67 -6.26 18.17
C LYS A 79 2.97 -5.75 16.77
N PHE A 80 2.65 -6.52 15.73
CA PHE A 80 2.84 -6.04 14.36
C PHE A 80 1.99 -4.80 14.05
N ALA A 81 0.75 -4.78 14.53
CA ALA A 81 -0.19 -3.69 14.34
C ALA A 81 0.35 -2.31 14.80
N ASP A 82 1.35 -2.28 15.68
CA ASP A 82 1.93 -1.04 16.20
C ASP A 82 2.89 -0.37 15.20
N TRP A 83 3.43 -1.09 14.21
CA TRP A 83 4.51 -0.58 13.36
C TRP A 83 4.53 -1.09 11.92
N SER A 84 3.64 -2.01 11.52
CA SER A 84 3.61 -2.48 10.15
C SER A 84 2.25 -2.98 9.70
N ALA A 85 1.86 -2.61 8.49
CA ALA A 85 0.70 -3.17 7.83
C ALA A 85 0.96 -4.63 7.39
N PRO A 86 -0.08 -5.48 7.31
CA PRO A 86 0.02 -6.83 6.78
C PRO A 86 0.66 -6.90 5.39
N PRO A 87 1.44 -7.94 5.07
CA PRO A 87 2.04 -8.14 3.74
C PRO A 87 1.04 -8.05 2.58
N THR A 88 -0.20 -8.50 2.80
CA THR A 88 -1.28 -8.43 1.80
C THR A 88 -1.73 -7.00 1.48
N LEU A 89 -1.32 -6.00 2.25
CA LEU A 89 -1.59 -4.58 1.99
C LEU A 89 -0.44 -3.85 1.30
N HIS A 90 0.56 -4.56 0.75
CA HIS A 90 1.77 -3.98 0.15
C HIS A 90 1.53 -2.91 -0.93
N ARG A 91 0.36 -2.91 -1.57
CA ARG A 91 -0.05 -1.92 -2.57
C ARG A 91 -0.76 -0.69 -1.99
N TYR A 92 -1.22 -0.74 -0.74
CA TYR A 92 -2.11 0.28 -0.15
C TYR A 92 -1.54 0.97 1.08
N ALA A 93 -0.63 0.30 1.78
CA ALA A 93 -0.09 0.78 3.04
C ALA A 93 1.39 1.10 2.91
N HIS A 94 1.80 2.12 3.65
CA HIS A 94 3.21 2.35 3.91
C HIS A 94 3.68 1.42 5.05
N ASP A 95 4.99 1.20 5.16
CA ASP A 95 5.59 0.36 6.19
C ASP A 95 5.02 -1.08 6.22
N VAL A 96 4.73 -1.65 5.06
CA VAL A 96 4.22 -3.03 4.96
C VAL A 96 5.32 -4.03 5.28
N ALA A 97 4.95 -5.08 6.01
CA ALA A 97 5.87 -6.18 6.30
C ALA A 97 6.23 -6.87 4.99
N THR A 98 7.53 -6.98 4.72
CA THR A 98 8.04 -7.66 3.51
C THR A 98 7.99 -9.17 3.61
N VAL A 99 7.61 -9.72 4.78
CA VAL A 99 7.54 -11.15 5.08
C VAL A 99 6.39 -11.47 6.03
N PHE A 100 5.83 -12.67 5.94
CA PHE A 100 4.85 -13.22 6.87
C PHE A 100 5.53 -13.75 8.14
N ALA A 101 5.96 -12.83 9.00
CA ALA A 101 6.82 -13.17 10.13
C ALA A 101 6.10 -13.69 11.38
N ASP A 102 4.76 -13.72 11.40
CA ASP A 102 3.97 -14.27 12.51
C ASP A 102 3.66 -15.75 12.29
N SER A 103 4.67 -16.61 12.45
CA SER A 103 4.51 -18.04 12.21
C SER A 103 3.52 -18.71 13.15
N ASN A 104 3.35 -18.17 14.36
CA ASN A 104 2.47 -18.77 15.35
C ASN A 104 1.03 -18.22 15.29
N GLY A 105 0.83 -17.07 14.64
CA GLY A 105 -0.45 -16.42 14.43
C GLY A 105 -0.97 -15.67 15.65
N ASP A 106 -0.09 -15.21 16.56
CA ASP A 106 -0.44 -14.47 17.78
C ASP A 106 -0.52 -12.94 17.58
N GLY A 107 -0.21 -12.44 16.38
CA GLY A 107 -0.19 -11.02 16.04
C GLY A 107 1.07 -10.28 16.55
N PHE A 108 2.05 -11.00 17.11
CA PHE A 108 3.31 -10.45 17.60
C PHE A 108 4.49 -10.95 16.78
N LEU A 109 5.49 -10.08 16.62
CA LEU A 109 6.81 -10.49 16.22
C LEU A 109 7.59 -10.91 17.47
N SER A 110 8.03 -12.16 17.52
CA SER A 110 8.79 -12.67 18.65
C SER A 110 9.83 -13.73 18.24
N ALA A 111 10.69 -14.10 19.19
CA ALA A 111 11.60 -15.23 18.98
C ALA A 111 10.86 -16.57 18.87
N VAL A 112 9.60 -16.67 19.31
CA VAL A 112 8.80 -17.89 19.22
C VAL A 112 8.52 -18.21 17.75
N ASP A 113 8.25 -17.21 16.93
CA ASP A 113 7.97 -17.36 15.50
C ASP A 113 9.16 -17.99 14.78
N THR A 114 10.36 -17.44 15.00
CA THR A 114 11.62 -18.01 14.47
C THR A 114 11.84 -19.45 14.98
N LEU A 115 11.62 -19.70 16.27
CA LEU A 115 11.83 -21.02 16.86
C LEU A 115 10.87 -22.08 16.31
N GLN A 116 9.65 -21.71 15.92
CA GLN A 116 8.71 -22.65 15.30
C GLN A 116 9.21 -23.16 13.94
N ILE A 117 9.70 -22.26 13.09
CA ILE A 117 10.29 -22.58 11.80
C ILE A 117 11.51 -23.50 11.99
N VAL A 118 12.45 -23.13 12.88
CA VAL A 118 13.65 -23.93 13.19
C VAL A 118 13.29 -25.32 13.72
N ASN A 119 12.32 -25.39 14.64
CA ASN A 119 11.88 -26.67 15.19
C ASN A 119 11.22 -27.55 14.13
N ARG A 120 10.50 -26.97 13.15
CA ARG A 120 9.96 -27.74 12.03
C ARG A 120 11.08 -28.26 11.15
N LEU A 121 11.99 -27.39 10.69
CA LEU A 121 13.14 -27.76 9.86
C LEU A 121 13.98 -28.90 10.46
N ASN A 122 14.20 -28.88 11.78
CA ASN A 122 14.95 -29.91 12.49
C ASN A 122 14.18 -31.23 12.72
N LYS A 123 12.85 -31.21 12.60
CA LYS A 123 12.00 -32.41 12.77
C LYS A 123 11.76 -33.15 11.45
N THR A 124 11.73 -32.43 10.34
CA THR A 124 11.57 -33.04 9.01
C THR A 124 12.88 -33.66 8.56
N ASP A 125 12.83 -34.88 8.03
CA ASP A 125 13.77 -35.33 6.99
C ASP A 125 13.51 -34.46 5.74
N ALA A 126 13.99 -33.21 5.82
CA ALA A 126 14.15 -32.11 4.86
C ALA A 126 13.27 -31.92 3.60
N ALA A 127 12.24 -32.72 3.26
CA ALA A 127 11.68 -32.61 1.90
C ALA A 127 10.17 -32.66 1.66
N ARG A 128 9.29 -33.22 2.51
CA ARG A 128 7.95 -33.56 1.95
C ARG A 128 6.67 -33.46 2.78
N ASP A 129 6.71 -33.14 4.06
CA ASP A 129 5.46 -32.94 4.81
C ASP A 129 5.31 -31.47 5.17
N LEU A 130 4.78 -30.66 4.26
CA LEU A 130 3.77 -29.70 4.71
C LEU A 130 2.55 -30.58 4.94
N GLU A 131 2.06 -30.65 6.19
CA GLU A 131 0.86 -31.43 6.47
C GLU A 131 -0.18 -31.05 5.42
N ALA A 132 -0.57 -32.03 4.61
CA ALA A 132 -1.63 -31.87 3.63
C ALA A 132 -2.76 -31.16 4.36
N VAL A 133 -3.06 -29.92 3.92
CA VAL A 133 -4.29 -29.24 4.30
C VAL A 133 -5.37 -30.30 4.20
N GLY A 134 -6.14 -30.49 5.27
CA GLY A 134 -7.22 -31.46 5.22
C GLY A 134 -8.01 -31.16 3.94
N THR A 135 -7.96 -32.07 2.97
CA THR A 135 -8.63 -31.99 1.66
C THR A 135 -10.12 -32.24 1.86
N ARG A 136 -10.69 -31.53 2.83
CA ARG A 136 -12.06 -31.68 3.25
C ARG A 136 -12.77 -30.47 2.71
N GLU A 137 -13.59 -30.72 1.70
CA GLU A 137 -14.61 -29.81 1.19
C GLU A 137 -15.41 -29.26 2.36
N ASP A 138 -15.05 -28.04 2.75
CA ASP A 138 -15.72 -27.31 3.82
C ASP A 138 -16.67 -26.26 3.25
N TYR A 139 -16.60 -25.96 1.95
CA TYR A 139 -17.35 -24.91 1.29
C TYR A 139 -18.24 -25.49 0.19
N PRO A 140 -19.44 -24.94 -0.03
CA PRO A 140 -20.37 -25.48 -1.01
C PRO A 140 -20.10 -24.94 -2.43
N ASP A 141 -20.26 -25.82 -3.42
CA ASP A 141 -20.19 -25.53 -4.86
C ASP A 141 -21.26 -24.54 -5.38
N PHE A 142 -22.32 -24.32 -4.60
CA PHE A 142 -23.50 -23.58 -5.02
C PHE A 142 -23.94 -22.57 -3.95
N VAL A 143 -24.46 -21.43 -4.43
CA VAL A 143 -25.09 -20.43 -3.57
C VAL A 143 -26.44 -20.94 -3.09
N ASP A 144 -26.48 -21.57 -1.92
CA ASP A 144 -27.72 -21.94 -1.24
C ASP A 144 -27.70 -21.52 0.25
N ALA A 145 -28.65 -22.01 1.03
CA ALA A 145 -28.79 -21.65 2.45
C ALA A 145 -27.62 -22.15 3.34
N ALA A 146 -26.65 -22.90 2.80
CA ALA A 146 -25.53 -23.47 3.52
C ALA A 146 -24.20 -22.74 3.32
N ILE A 147 -24.17 -21.57 2.65
CA ILE A 147 -22.93 -20.81 2.48
C ILE A 147 -22.33 -20.48 3.85
N ARG A 148 -21.06 -20.81 4.02
CA ARG A 148 -20.33 -20.47 5.25
C ARG A 148 -20.03 -18.99 5.28
N SER A 149 -20.35 -18.37 6.41
CA SER A 149 -19.95 -17.00 6.70
C SER A 149 -18.51 -16.98 7.24
N LEU A 150 -17.65 -16.23 6.58
CA LEU A 150 -16.32 -15.87 7.05
C LEU A 150 -16.44 -14.74 8.08
N ASP A 151 -16.10 -15.07 9.31
CA ASP A 151 -16.05 -14.13 10.42
C ASP A 151 -14.78 -13.26 10.31
N LEU A 152 -14.95 -11.98 9.96
CA LEU A 152 -13.87 -11.00 9.85
C LEU A 152 -13.52 -10.42 11.22
N ARG A 153 -13.00 -11.28 12.11
CA ARG A 153 -12.63 -10.88 13.48
C ARG A 153 -11.58 -9.80 13.42
N GLU A 154 -11.92 -8.64 13.96
CA GLU A 154 -11.06 -7.46 14.02
C GLU A 154 -10.56 -7.02 12.64
N GLY A 155 -11.36 -7.26 11.59
CA GLY A 155 -10.99 -6.88 10.23
C GLY A 155 -10.10 -7.90 9.51
N TYR A 156 -9.91 -9.10 10.05
CA TYR A 156 -9.21 -10.18 9.35
C TYR A 156 -10.02 -11.47 9.33
N GLY A 157 -10.01 -12.14 8.19
CA GLY A 157 -10.46 -13.53 8.07
C GLY A 157 -9.65 -14.25 7.01
N ARG A 158 -9.59 -15.58 7.10
CA ARG A 158 -8.97 -16.41 6.07
C ARG A 158 -9.77 -17.66 5.79
N VAL A 159 -9.63 -18.13 4.56
CA VAL A 159 -10.12 -19.41 4.05
C VAL A 159 -8.89 -20.22 3.64
N ARG A 160 -8.86 -21.51 3.95
CA ARG A 160 -7.83 -22.45 3.50
C ARG A 160 -8.53 -23.77 3.20
N THR A 161 -8.53 -24.17 1.93
CA THR A 161 -9.23 -25.36 1.42
C THR A 161 -8.56 -25.84 0.14
N ALA A 162 -9.20 -26.73 -0.61
CA ALA A 162 -8.71 -27.23 -1.89
C ALA A 162 -9.81 -27.17 -2.96
N LEU A 163 -9.40 -27.02 -4.21
CA LEU A 163 -10.21 -27.34 -5.39
C LEU A 163 -10.05 -28.82 -5.66
N GLU A 164 -11.10 -29.60 -5.48
CA GLU A 164 -11.03 -31.06 -5.38
C GLU A 164 -11.34 -31.76 -6.71
N ILE A 165 -12.14 -31.11 -7.56
CA ILE A 165 -12.57 -31.63 -8.85
C ILE A 165 -12.41 -30.58 -9.95
N GLU A 166 -12.43 -31.05 -11.20
CA GLU A 166 -12.52 -30.17 -12.36
C GLU A 166 -13.82 -29.35 -12.30
N GLY A 167 -13.70 -28.04 -12.43
CA GLY A 167 -14.80 -27.08 -12.41
C GLY A 167 -15.30 -26.74 -11.01
N ASP A 168 -14.55 -27.07 -9.97
CA ASP A 168 -14.86 -26.72 -8.58
C ASP A 168 -14.96 -25.19 -8.37
N VAL A 169 -15.96 -24.76 -7.60
CA VAL A 169 -16.27 -23.35 -7.32
C VAL A 169 -16.71 -23.18 -5.87
N ASP A 170 -15.86 -22.61 -5.04
CA ASP A 170 -16.19 -22.34 -3.65
C ASP A 170 -16.90 -21.00 -3.45
N PHE A 171 -17.95 -21.01 -2.62
CA PHE A 171 -18.63 -19.80 -2.17
C PHE A 171 -18.40 -19.49 -0.69
N VAL A 172 -18.08 -18.22 -0.41
CA VAL A 172 -17.86 -17.72 0.96
C VAL A 172 -18.62 -16.43 1.16
N GLN A 173 -19.49 -16.38 2.17
CA GLN A 173 -20.18 -15.14 2.54
C GLN A 173 -19.31 -14.34 3.51
N LEU A 174 -19.25 -13.02 3.38
CA LEU A 174 -18.62 -12.15 4.38
C LEU A 174 -19.47 -10.89 4.63
N THR A 175 -19.29 -10.30 5.80
CA THR A 175 -19.95 -9.04 6.20
C THR A 175 -18.88 -8.08 6.71
N PRO A 176 -18.43 -7.11 5.89
CA PRO A 176 -17.42 -6.15 6.27
C PRO A 176 -17.91 -5.28 7.44
N GLN A 177 -17.01 -5.00 8.38
CA GLN A 177 -17.19 -4.04 9.47
C GLN A 177 -16.70 -2.64 9.08
N TYR A 178 -15.80 -2.55 8.10
CA TYR A 178 -15.18 -1.32 7.60
C TYR A 178 -15.45 -1.12 6.11
N ASP A 179 -15.06 0.04 5.57
CA ASP A 179 -15.44 0.50 4.24
C ASP A 179 -14.49 0.07 3.11
N ARG A 180 -13.40 -0.65 3.43
CA ARG A 180 -12.49 -1.23 2.43
C ARG A 180 -12.24 -2.70 2.67
N LEU A 181 -12.08 -3.42 1.58
CA LEU A 181 -11.75 -4.83 1.57
C LEU A 181 -10.56 -5.06 0.64
N VAL A 182 -9.55 -5.77 1.12
CA VAL A 182 -8.47 -6.36 0.32
C VAL A 182 -8.60 -7.87 0.45
N ILE A 183 -8.67 -8.55 -0.68
CA ILE A 183 -8.72 -10.00 -0.78
C ILE A 183 -7.49 -10.45 -1.54
N THR A 184 -6.74 -11.38 -0.97
CA THR A 184 -5.55 -11.96 -1.60
C THR A 184 -5.69 -13.48 -1.65
N GLY A 185 -5.64 -14.04 -2.84
CA GLY A 185 -5.64 -15.47 -3.11
C GLY A 185 -4.22 -16.03 -3.26
N PHE A 186 -3.99 -17.17 -2.64
CA PHE A 186 -2.72 -17.88 -2.61
C PHE A 186 -2.94 -19.32 -3.08
N VAL A 187 -2.07 -19.84 -3.92
CA VAL A 187 -2.21 -21.20 -4.47
C VAL A 187 -1.02 -22.11 -4.15
N ASP A 188 -1.32 -23.38 -4.00
CA ASP A 188 -0.37 -24.48 -3.99
C ASP A 188 -0.88 -25.58 -4.94
N ASN A 189 -0.20 -25.71 -6.09
CA ASN A 189 -0.51 -26.64 -7.19
C ASN A 189 -1.81 -26.38 -7.97
N VAL A 190 -2.36 -25.16 -7.98
CA VAL A 190 -3.47 -24.79 -8.88
C VAL A 190 -2.91 -24.18 -10.17
N ALA A 191 -3.01 -24.88 -11.30
CA ALA A 191 -2.48 -24.39 -12.57
C ALA A 191 -3.26 -23.15 -13.05
N GLY A 192 -2.54 -22.14 -13.53
CA GLY A 192 -3.10 -20.85 -13.91
C GLY A 192 -3.39 -19.90 -12.73
N GLY A 193 -3.47 -20.38 -11.49
CA GLY A 193 -3.81 -19.55 -10.33
C GLY A 193 -5.31 -19.57 -10.00
N LEU A 194 -5.79 -18.53 -9.32
CA LEU A 194 -7.19 -18.41 -8.88
C LEU A 194 -7.91 -17.30 -9.62
N SER A 195 -9.17 -17.56 -9.95
CA SER A 195 -10.14 -16.52 -10.25
C SER A 195 -11.00 -16.28 -9.01
N ILE A 196 -10.91 -15.06 -8.48
CA ILE A 196 -11.76 -14.61 -7.38
C ILE A 196 -12.72 -13.56 -7.93
N GLN A 197 -14.00 -13.70 -7.60
CA GLN A 197 -15.03 -12.71 -7.91
C GLN A 197 -15.74 -12.30 -6.64
N ILE A 198 -16.08 -11.02 -6.56
CA ILE A 198 -16.88 -10.47 -5.47
C ILE A 198 -18.27 -10.21 -6.01
N LEU A 199 -19.26 -10.70 -5.29
CA LEU A 199 -20.66 -10.56 -5.61
C LEU A 199 -21.37 -9.79 -4.49
N ASP A 200 -22.35 -8.98 -4.85
CA ASP A 200 -23.19 -8.27 -3.90
C ASP A 200 -24.32 -9.15 -3.31
N ALA A 201 -25.24 -8.52 -2.57
CA ALA A 201 -26.35 -9.22 -1.93
C ALA A 201 -27.35 -9.85 -2.93
N ASP A 202 -27.39 -9.34 -4.17
CA ASP A 202 -28.23 -9.83 -5.27
C ASP A 202 -27.47 -10.84 -6.16
N LEU A 203 -26.23 -11.20 -5.78
CA LEU A 203 -25.32 -12.09 -6.49
C LEU A 203 -24.88 -11.53 -7.86
N GLU A 204 -24.85 -10.21 -8.00
CA GLU A 204 -24.25 -9.56 -9.17
C GLU A 204 -22.74 -9.41 -8.94
N VAL A 205 -21.94 -9.76 -9.95
CA VAL A 205 -20.47 -9.59 -9.88
C VAL A 205 -20.15 -8.10 -9.90
N ILE A 206 -19.52 -7.61 -8.84
CA ILE A 206 -19.09 -6.22 -8.71
C ILE A 206 -17.62 -6.01 -9.05
N GLU A 207 -16.78 -7.03 -8.85
CA GLU A 207 -15.34 -6.96 -9.14
C GLU A 207 -14.75 -8.37 -9.35
N SER A 208 -13.66 -8.47 -10.11
CA SER A 208 -13.00 -9.74 -10.48
C SER A 208 -11.48 -9.61 -10.52
N SER A 209 -10.74 -10.60 -10.02
CA SER A 209 -9.27 -10.61 -10.05
C SER A 209 -8.69 -10.62 -11.48
N ALA A 210 -9.42 -11.20 -12.44
CA ALA A 210 -9.01 -11.26 -13.84
C ALA A 210 -8.94 -9.87 -14.50
N ASP A 211 -9.77 -8.93 -14.05
CA ASP A 211 -9.81 -7.58 -14.62
C ASP A 211 -8.59 -6.76 -14.19
N LEU A 212 -8.01 -7.07 -13.02
CA LEU A 212 -6.86 -6.37 -12.44
C LEU A 212 -5.54 -6.81 -13.10
N MET A 213 -5.38 -8.11 -13.36
CA MET A 213 -4.20 -8.67 -14.05
C MET A 213 -3.98 -8.07 -15.45
N SER A 214 -5.06 -7.65 -16.13
CA SER A 214 -4.98 -7.05 -17.46
C SER A 214 -4.56 -5.58 -17.48
N ARG A 215 -4.66 -4.88 -16.33
CA ARG A 215 -4.47 -3.41 -16.26
C ARG A 215 -3.08 -2.98 -15.82
N GLU A 216 -2.39 -3.77 -15.01
CA GLU A 216 -1.16 -3.32 -14.31
C GLU A 216 0.15 -3.89 -14.87
N GLY A 217 0.15 -4.53 -16.04
CA GLY A 217 1.40 -4.93 -16.70
C GLY A 217 2.37 -5.68 -15.78
N VAL A 218 1.86 -6.69 -15.07
CA VAL A 218 2.56 -7.68 -14.21
C VAL A 218 3.98 -7.25 -13.83
N LEU A 219 4.10 -6.37 -12.84
CA LEU A 219 5.30 -6.37 -12.00
C LEU A 219 5.36 -7.74 -11.34
N ASP A 220 6.45 -8.49 -11.57
CA ASP A 220 6.79 -9.73 -10.88
C ASP A 220 6.47 -9.54 -9.40
N SER A 221 5.33 -10.08 -8.93
CA SER A 221 4.95 -9.93 -7.54
C SER A 221 6.05 -10.62 -6.73
N VAL A 222 6.78 -9.83 -5.95
CA VAL A 222 7.85 -10.30 -5.05
C VAL A 222 7.38 -11.47 -4.16
N TRP A 223 6.06 -11.62 -4.03
CA TRP A 223 5.33 -12.75 -3.47
C TRP A 223 4.98 -13.79 -4.55
N SER A 224 5.86 -14.75 -4.80
CA SER A 224 5.76 -15.68 -5.94
C SER A 224 4.56 -16.64 -5.94
N THR A 225 3.74 -16.67 -4.88
CA THR A 225 2.57 -17.58 -4.77
C THR A 225 1.22 -16.84 -4.66
N ALA A 226 1.21 -15.52 -4.62
CA ALA A 226 -0.04 -14.75 -4.69
C ALA A 226 -0.58 -14.82 -6.11
N ALA A 227 -1.76 -15.40 -6.29
CA ALA A 227 -2.36 -15.68 -7.61
C ALA A 227 -3.51 -14.73 -7.97
N ALA A 228 -4.09 -14.06 -6.97
CA ALA A 228 -5.19 -13.12 -7.17
C ALA A 228 -5.15 -12.05 -6.08
N GLU A 229 -5.40 -10.80 -6.44
CA GLU A 229 -5.61 -9.71 -5.48
C GLU A 229 -6.79 -8.87 -5.96
N ILE A 230 -7.70 -8.51 -5.05
CA ILE A 230 -8.80 -7.59 -5.32
C ILE A 230 -8.89 -6.60 -4.18
N THR A 231 -9.04 -5.32 -4.54
CA THR A 231 -9.28 -4.26 -3.57
C THR A 231 -10.41 -3.37 -4.04
N LEU A 232 -11.36 -3.12 -3.15
CA LEU A 232 -12.52 -2.32 -3.47
C LEU A 232 -13.12 -1.64 -2.23
N PRO A 233 -13.78 -0.48 -2.41
CA PRO A 233 -14.65 0.06 -1.38
C PRO A 233 -15.89 -0.83 -1.20
N VAL A 234 -16.29 -1.02 0.05
CA VAL A 234 -17.45 -1.82 0.44
C VAL A 234 -18.31 -1.05 1.44
N LYS A 235 -19.57 -1.44 1.59
CA LYS A 235 -20.47 -0.88 2.59
C LYS A 235 -20.42 -1.74 3.85
N ALA A 236 -19.97 -1.16 4.95
CA ALA A 236 -19.98 -1.81 6.26
C ALA A 236 -21.40 -2.33 6.61
N GLY A 237 -21.47 -3.57 7.10
CA GLY A 237 -22.69 -4.29 7.47
C GLY A 237 -23.47 -4.90 6.30
N SER A 238 -23.06 -4.68 5.05
CA SER A 238 -23.66 -5.37 3.89
C SER A 238 -23.09 -6.78 3.73
N SER A 239 -23.90 -7.70 3.21
CA SER A 239 -23.43 -9.03 2.80
C SER A 239 -22.75 -8.95 1.44
N TYR A 240 -21.60 -9.61 1.33
CA TYR A 240 -20.91 -9.89 0.08
C TYR A 240 -20.62 -11.38 -0.01
N TYR A 241 -20.43 -11.87 -1.23
CA TYR A 241 -20.04 -13.26 -1.48
C TYR A 241 -18.78 -13.29 -2.31
N LEU A 242 -17.84 -14.16 -1.93
CA LEU A 242 -16.69 -14.51 -2.73
C LEU A 242 -17.03 -15.77 -3.49
N ARG A 243 -16.77 -15.75 -4.80
CA ARG A 243 -16.77 -16.92 -5.66
C ARG A 243 -15.33 -17.20 -6.05
N ILE A 244 -14.82 -18.36 -5.68
CA ILE A 244 -13.41 -18.74 -5.82
C ILE A 244 -13.35 -19.99 -6.70
N GLN A 245 -12.52 -19.97 -7.73
CA GLN A 245 -12.30 -21.11 -8.62
C GLN A 245 -10.89 -21.08 -9.21
N GLY A 246 -10.43 -22.16 -9.81
CA GLY A 246 -9.20 -22.14 -10.61
C GLY A 246 -9.36 -21.27 -11.86
N GLU A 247 -8.31 -20.59 -12.31
CA GLU A 247 -8.33 -19.91 -13.61
C GLU A 247 -8.48 -20.92 -14.76
N ASP A 248 -7.74 -22.02 -14.68
CA ASP A 248 -7.97 -23.19 -15.52
C ASP A 248 -9.02 -24.08 -14.82
N PRO A 249 -10.20 -24.31 -15.45
CA PRO A 249 -11.25 -25.11 -14.84
C PRO A 249 -10.84 -26.56 -14.58
N VAL A 250 -9.78 -27.09 -15.23
CA VAL A 250 -9.30 -28.46 -14.92
C VAL A 250 -8.33 -28.52 -13.74
N SER A 251 -7.95 -27.36 -13.18
CA SER A 251 -7.02 -27.30 -12.07
C SER A 251 -7.65 -27.76 -10.77
N VAL A 252 -6.91 -28.62 -10.08
CA VAL A 252 -7.18 -29.05 -8.70
C VAL A 252 -5.94 -28.71 -7.87
N GLY A 253 -6.12 -28.38 -6.60
CA GLY A 253 -5.00 -27.99 -5.75
C GLY A 253 -5.43 -27.27 -4.48
N ASN A 254 -4.48 -26.99 -3.60
CA ASN A 254 -4.78 -26.26 -2.37
C ASN A 254 -4.77 -24.76 -2.64
N TYR A 255 -5.60 -24.03 -1.90
CA TYR A 255 -5.55 -22.59 -1.92
C TYR A 255 -5.86 -22.00 -0.56
N ALA A 256 -5.49 -20.74 -0.39
CA ALA A 256 -5.94 -19.92 0.71
C ALA A 256 -6.38 -18.55 0.22
N VAL A 257 -7.38 -17.98 0.88
CA VAL A 257 -7.81 -16.60 0.65
C VAL A 257 -7.69 -15.84 1.96
N SER A 258 -6.93 -14.76 1.93
CA SER A 258 -6.80 -13.79 3.01
C SER A 258 -7.75 -12.63 2.73
N VAL A 259 -8.55 -12.24 3.73
CA VAL A 259 -9.46 -11.10 3.63
C VAL A 259 -9.11 -10.12 4.74
N VAL A 260 -8.68 -8.91 4.34
CA VAL A 260 -8.44 -7.79 5.24
C VAL A 260 -9.52 -6.75 5.01
N ASN A 261 -10.32 -6.49 6.03
CA ASN A 261 -11.31 -5.43 6.07
C ASN A 261 -10.82 -4.34 7.02
N PHE A 262 -10.61 -3.13 6.50
CA PHE A 262 -9.99 -2.04 7.22
C PHE A 262 -10.62 -0.71 6.82
N ASP A 263 -10.40 0.30 7.66
CA ASP A 263 -10.71 1.69 7.31
C ASP A 263 -9.52 2.27 6.54
N ALA A 264 -9.80 3.02 5.48
CA ALA A 264 -8.76 3.66 4.66
C ALA A 264 -7.73 4.44 5.50
N GLY A 265 -8.15 5.07 6.60
CA GLY A 265 -7.30 5.89 7.45
C GLY A 265 -6.33 5.12 8.36
N TRP A 266 -6.41 3.79 8.47
CA TRP A 266 -5.57 3.03 9.41
C TRP A 266 -4.11 2.90 9.00
N TRP A 267 -3.85 2.84 7.70
CA TRP A 267 -2.53 2.54 7.15
C TRP A 267 -2.00 3.61 6.21
N LEU A 268 -2.77 4.67 6.02
CA LEU A 268 -2.27 5.91 5.45
C LEU A 268 -1.44 6.61 6.54
N PRO A 269 -0.23 7.12 6.22
CA PRO A 269 0.50 7.96 7.15
C PRO A 269 -0.44 9.08 7.60
N HIS A 270 -0.73 9.16 8.91
CA HIS A 270 -1.43 10.30 9.44
C HIS A 270 -0.64 11.54 9.02
N HIS A 271 -1.26 12.43 8.23
CA HIS A 271 -0.65 13.71 7.86
C HIS A 271 -0.07 14.42 9.09
N GLU A 272 -0.63 14.20 10.29
CA GLU A 272 -0.13 14.73 11.55
C GLU A 272 1.26 14.21 11.98
N ASP A 273 1.68 12.99 11.66
CA ASP A 273 3.02 12.49 12.01
C ASP A 273 4.10 13.03 11.07
N ILE A 274 3.72 13.32 9.82
CA ILE A 274 4.53 14.14 8.92
C ILE A 274 4.65 15.55 9.49
N GLU A 275 3.55 16.14 9.98
CA GLU A 275 3.55 17.48 10.58
C GLU A 275 4.28 17.57 11.93
N ARG A 276 4.30 16.54 12.76
CA ARG A 276 5.01 16.54 14.06
C ARG A 276 6.52 16.37 13.95
N ARG A 277 7.02 15.80 12.85
CA ARG A 277 8.46 15.78 12.53
C ARG A 277 8.93 17.09 11.87
N ILE A 278 8.00 17.96 11.47
CA ILE A 278 8.30 19.33 11.05
C ILE A 278 8.44 20.17 12.33
N PRO A 279 9.59 20.84 12.58
CA PRO A 279 9.67 21.87 13.60
C PRO A 279 8.53 22.85 13.34
N GLN A 280 7.58 23.02 14.27
CA GLN A 280 6.40 23.86 14.04
C GLN A 280 6.82 25.24 13.53
N GLU A 281 6.70 25.44 12.21
CA GLU A 281 6.78 26.75 11.62
C GLU A 281 5.50 27.52 11.97
N PRO A 282 5.61 28.82 12.23
CA PRO A 282 4.52 29.63 12.73
C PRO A 282 3.31 29.55 11.79
N THR A 283 2.16 29.22 12.38
CA THR A 283 0.84 29.09 11.75
C THR A 283 0.56 30.23 10.77
N GLY A 284 0.66 29.88 9.50
CA GLY A 284 0.54 30.77 8.37
C GLY A 284 1.21 30.13 7.17
N SER A 285 0.80 28.91 6.81
CA SER A 285 1.29 28.26 5.59
C SER A 285 1.02 29.22 4.44
N PRO A 286 2.06 29.79 3.81
CA PRO A 286 1.86 30.56 2.61
C PRO A 286 1.19 29.65 1.58
N PRO A 287 0.40 30.19 0.64
CA PRO A 287 -0.09 29.41 -0.50
C PRO A 287 1.07 28.59 -1.09
N LEU A 288 0.77 27.39 -1.63
CA LEU A 288 1.67 26.55 -2.44
C LEU A 288 2.13 27.34 -3.67
N VAL A 289 2.88 28.41 -3.42
CA VAL A 289 3.59 29.19 -4.40
C VAL A 289 4.86 28.42 -4.51
N CYS A 290 5.05 27.76 -5.65
CA CYS A 290 6.34 27.23 -6.04
C CYS A 290 7.38 28.24 -5.59
N PRO A 291 8.27 27.87 -4.64
CA PRO A 291 9.26 28.81 -4.18
C PRO A 291 9.92 29.35 -5.46
N PRO A 292 10.26 30.65 -5.52
CA PRO A 292 10.95 31.21 -6.66
C PRO A 292 12.34 30.55 -6.76
N GLN A 293 12.37 29.30 -7.20
CA GLN A 293 13.54 28.71 -7.80
C GLN A 293 13.88 29.59 -8.98
N SER A 294 15.18 29.78 -9.16
CA SER A 294 15.77 30.62 -10.20
C SER A 294 15.01 30.44 -11.49
N VAL A 295 14.14 31.41 -11.77
CA VAL A 295 13.43 31.44 -13.04
C VAL A 295 14.55 31.50 -14.08
N ALA A 296 14.64 30.48 -14.93
CA ALA A 296 15.44 30.55 -16.14
C ALA A 296 14.75 31.59 -17.06
N PHE A 297 14.89 32.87 -16.70
CA PHE A 297 14.26 33.99 -17.40
C PHE A 297 15.12 34.46 -18.59
N GLN A 298 16.07 33.64 -19.02
CA GLN A 298 16.83 33.79 -20.24
C GLN A 298 16.58 32.47 -20.98
N GLY A 299 15.75 32.39 -22.01
CA GLY A 299 15.63 33.31 -23.14
C GLY A 299 16.81 33.19 -24.11
N ASP A 300 17.83 32.39 -23.77
CA ASP A 300 19.06 32.19 -24.54
C ASP A 300 19.37 30.71 -24.81
N GLY A 301 18.37 29.93 -25.24
CA GLY A 301 18.60 28.67 -25.97
C GLY A 301 19.43 27.62 -25.23
N ALA A 302 19.38 27.62 -23.89
CA ALA A 302 19.97 26.60 -23.03
C ALA A 302 18.96 25.51 -22.64
N GLU A 303 17.79 25.50 -23.28
CA GLU A 303 16.75 24.51 -23.08
C GLU A 303 17.10 23.29 -23.94
N GLY A 304 17.18 22.12 -23.30
CA GLY A 304 17.47 20.88 -24.00
C GLY A 304 16.26 20.48 -24.84
N ASP A 305 16.31 20.76 -26.14
CA ASP A 305 15.26 20.38 -27.11
C ASP A 305 15.25 18.87 -27.41
N GLU A 306 16.11 18.07 -26.81
CA GLU A 306 16.25 16.65 -27.12
C GLU A 306 16.35 15.82 -25.83
N ALA A 307 15.62 14.69 -25.79
CA ALA A 307 15.72 13.75 -24.68
C ALA A 307 17.13 13.16 -24.62
N GLY A 308 17.85 13.43 -23.52
CA GLY A 308 19.24 13.07 -23.41
C GLY A 308 19.92 13.69 -22.18
N PRO A 309 21.25 13.54 -22.07
CA PRO A 309 22.01 14.00 -20.90
C PRO A 309 21.95 15.51 -20.68
N ASP A 310 21.58 16.26 -21.70
CA ASP A 310 21.46 17.73 -21.68
C ASP A 310 20.09 18.23 -21.19
N GLY A 311 19.19 17.33 -20.76
CA GLY A 311 17.92 17.71 -20.16
C GLY A 311 18.08 18.54 -18.88
N ILE A 312 17.11 19.39 -18.59
CA ILE A 312 17.11 20.25 -17.40
C ILE A 312 16.89 19.37 -16.16
N PRO A 313 17.81 19.36 -15.17
CA PRO A 313 17.61 18.57 -13.95
C PRO A 313 16.36 19.01 -13.20
N LEU A 314 15.45 18.07 -12.96
CA LEU A 314 14.27 18.24 -12.12
C LEU A 314 14.56 17.70 -10.73
N GLU A 315 14.94 18.60 -9.83
CA GLU A 315 15.27 18.26 -8.45
C GLU A 315 14.01 18.19 -7.59
N PHE A 316 13.81 17.04 -6.96
CA PHE A 316 12.75 16.84 -5.98
C PHE A 316 13.25 17.22 -4.59
N ASP A 317 12.40 17.87 -3.81
CA ASP A 317 12.65 18.17 -2.41
C ASP A 317 12.60 16.89 -1.54
N ASP A 318 12.82 17.05 -0.24
CA ASP A 318 12.76 15.97 0.75
C ASP A 318 11.36 15.33 0.89
N ARG A 319 10.34 15.92 0.26
CA ARG A 319 8.97 15.42 0.20
C ARG A 319 8.64 14.81 -1.16
N GLY A 320 9.64 14.62 -2.02
CA GLY A 320 9.44 14.07 -3.35
C GLY A 320 8.68 15.03 -4.28
N ARG A 321 8.72 16.35 -4.05
CA ARG A 321 8.04 17.36 -4.88
C ARG A 321 9.01 18.22 -5.66
N ALA A 322 8.65 18.55 -6.89
CA ALA A 322 9.37 19.51 -7.72
C ALA A 322 8.37 20.44 -8.40
N CYS A 323 8.66 21.74 -8.43
CA CYS A 323 7.86 22.69 -9.20
C CYS A 323 8.73 23.60 -10.05
N ILE A 324 8.34 23.75 -11.31
CA ILE A 324 9.01 24.60 -12.29
C ILE A 324 8.00 25.58 -12.93
N ARG A 325 8.48 26.78 -13.23
CA ARG A 325 7.77 27.75 -14.08
C ARG A 325 8.68 28.11 -15.25
N SER A 326 8.21 27.85 -16.45
CA SER A 326 8.98 28.09 -17.68
C SER A 326 8.10 28.72 -18.77
N VAL A 327 8.71 29.05 -19.90
CA VAL A 327 8.06 29.60 -21.08
C VAL A 327 8.56 28.85 -22.30
N LEU A 328 7.68 28.06 -22.92
CA LEU A 328 7.94 27.57 -24.26
C LEU A 328 8.00 28.77 -25.21
N GLY A 329 9.06 28.88 -25.99
CA GLY A 329 9.27 29.88 -27.01
C GLY A 329 8.35 29.70 -28.23
N ARG A 330 8.86 30.04 -29.42
CA ARG A 330 8.05 30.02 -30.66
C ARG A 330 8.34 28.76 -31.45
N GLY A 331 7.30 28.18 -32.03
CA GLY A 331 7.40 27.04 -32.95
C GLY A 331 7.31 25.71 -32.20
N ALA A 332 8.02 24.69 -32.69
CA ALA A 332 8.04 23.35 -32.11
C ALA A 332 8.98 23.24 -30.90
N ASP A 333 8.94 24.25 -30.04
CA ASP A 333 9.78 24.35 -28.85
C ASP A 333 9.32 23.35 -27.78
N GLN A 334 10.28 22.70 -27.12
CA GLN A 334 10.00 21.72 -26.07
C GLN A 334 11.03 21.80 -24.95
N ASP A 335 10.53 21.83 -23.72
CA ASP A 335 11.37 21.75 -22.53
C ASP A 335 11.47 20.29 -22.09
N VAL A 336 12.70 19.78 -22.00
CA VAL A 336 12.97 18.44 -21.48
C VAL A 336 13.56 18.52 -20.08
N TYR A 337 12.88 17.88 -19.13
CA TYR A 337 13.31 17.74 -17.75
C TYR A 337 13.80 16.32 -17.47
N GLN A 338 14.96 16.15 -16.85
CA GLN A 338 15.49 14.84 -16.47
C GLN A 338 15.48 14.66 -14.94
N PHE A 339 15.16 13.46 -14.48
CA PHE A 339 15.24 13.11 -13.06
C PHE A 339 15.55 11.63 -12.86
N THR A 340 16.14 11.31 -11.71
CA THR A 340 16.28 9.92 -11.27
C THR A 340 15.16 9.59 -10.30
N ALA A 341 14.47 8.48 -10.55
CA ALA A 341 13.37 8.05 -9.69
C ALA A 341 13.88 7.70 -8.29
N THR A 342 13.33 8.36 -7.27
CA THR A 342 13.53 8.01 -5.86
C THR A 342 12.37 7.18 -5.32
N GLU A 343 11.21 7.25 -5.96
CA GLU A 343 9.99 6.51 -5.61
C GLU A 343 9.45 5.72 -6.82
N MET A 344 8.43 4.88 -6.58
CA MET A 344 7.88 3.98 -7.60
C MET A 344 6.78 4.60 -8.48
N ASN A 345 6.32 5.82 -8.19
CA ASN A 345 5.28 6.48 -8.99
C ASN A 345 5.63 7.94 -9.20
N LEU A 346 5.08 8.49 -10.28
CA LEU A 346 5.12 9.90 -10.59
C LEU A 346 3.73 10.41 -10.93
N SER A 347 3.33 11.51 -10.30
CA SER A 347 2.20 12.33 -10.72
C SER A 347 2.73 13.68 -11.14
N VAL A 348 2.41 14.10 -12.36
CA VAL A 348 2.76 15.42 -12.88
C VAL A 348 1.52 16.15 -13.32
N ALA A 349 1.39 17.41 -12.90
CA ALA A 349 0.41 18.35 -13.40
C ALA A 349 1.11 19.50 -14.10
N VAL A 350 0.73 19.76 -15.35
CA VAL A 350 1.21 20.93 -16.11
C VAL A 350 0.05 21.86 -16.39
N TYR A 351 0.23 23.12 -16.00
CA TYR A 351 -0.75 24.19 -16.15
C TYR A 351 -0.29 25.14 -17.23
N GLY A 352 -1.09 25.27 -18.29
CA GLY A 352 -0.80 26.18 -19.39
C GLY A 352 -1.72 25.91 -20.58
N ARG A 353 -1.97 26.94 -21.39
CA ARG A 353 -2.91 26.82 -22.49
C ARG A 353 -2.29 26.04 -23.65
N GLY A 354 -2.89 24.89 -23.97
CA GLY A 354 -2.45 24.06 -25.09
C GLY A 354 -1.14 23.33 -24.86
N ILE A 355 -0.68 23.25 -23.60
CA ILE A 355 0.50 22.50 -23.23
C ILE A 355 0.20 21.00 -23.26
N LYS A 356 1.20 20.21 -23.67
CA LYS A 356 1.25 18.77 -23.58
C LYS A 356 2.38 18.34 -22.66
N ILE A 357 2.19 17.22 -21.97
CA ILE A 357 3.25 16.54 -21.22
C ILE A 357 3.31 15.07 -21.62
N GLN A 358 4.52 14.56 -21.78
CA GLN A 358 4.85 13.15 -22.02
C GLN A 358 6.00 12.75 -21.10
N ALA A 359 6.09 11.46 -20.76
CA ALA A 359 7.21 10.91 -19.99
C ALA A 359 7.92 9.82 -20.79
N PHE A 360 9.24 9.74 -20.63
CA PHE A 360 10.09 8.77 -21.30
C PHE A 360 11.06 8.11 -20.32
N ASP A 361 11.42 6.86 -20.56
CA ASP A 361 12.49 6.16 -19.83
C ASP A 361 13.90 6.61 -20.27
N GLY A 362 14.92 6.12 -19.58
CA GLY A 362 16.33 6.38 -19.88
C GLY A 362 16.79 5.93 -21.28
N GLN A 363 15.98 5.13 -21.98
CA GLN A 363 16.21 4.59 -23.30
C GLN A 363 15.43 5.36 -24.38
N GLY A 364 14.60 6.34 -23.99
CA GLY A 364 13.79 7.15 -24.89
C GLY A 364 12.46 6.51 -25.30
N ASN A 365 12.01 5.45 -24.61
CA ASN A 365 10.67 4.89 -24.83
C ASN A 365 9.63 5.73 -24.07
N GLU A 366 8.52 6.06 -24.74
CA GLU A 366 7.41 6.77 -24.10
C GLU A 366 6.73 5.86 -23.07
N LEU A 367 6.54 6.38 -21.85
CA LEU A 367 5.80 5.72 -20.79
C LEU A 367 4.29 5.90 -21.00
N ALA A 368 3.53 4.84 -20.73
CA ALA A 368 2.08 4.91 -20.76
C ALA A 368 1.58 5.85 -19.66
N ASN A 369 0.70 6.79 -20.02
CA ASN A 369 -0.01 7.60 -19.06
C ASN A 369 -1.17 6.78 -18.48
N LEU A 370 -1.14 6.53 -17.17
CA LEU A 370 -2.16 5.78 -16.45
C LEU A 370 -3.48 6.57 -16.33
N VAL A 371 -3.44 7.91 -16.48
CA VAL A 371 -4.62 8.78 -16.39
C VAL A 371 -4.81 9.57 -17.67
N ASP A 372 -5.62 9.04 -18.59
CA ASP A 372 -6.07 9.76 -19.79
C ASP A 372 -7.36 10.57 -19.53
N ARG A 373 -7.38 11.32 -18.41
CA ARG A 373 -8.49 12.23 -18.10
C ARG A 373 -8.07 13.67 -18.37
N PRO A 374 -8.82 14.43 -19.20
CA PRO A 374 -8.59 15.85 -19.31
C PRO A 374 -8.81 16.49 -17.94
N SER A 375 -7.75 17.03 -17.34
CA SER A 375 -7.86 17.83 -16.13
C SER A 375 -8.70 19.08 -16.42
N ARG A 376 -9.17 19.77 -15.38
CA ARG A 376 -9.96 21.00 -15.49
C ARG A 376 -9.31 21.98 -16.49
N SER A 377 -10.13 22.82 -17.13
CA SER A 377 -9.73 23.69 -18.25
C SER A 377 -8.34 24.33 -18.09
N GLY A 378 -7.35 23.83 -18.84
CA GLY A 378 -6.00 24.40 -18.90
C GLY A 378 -4.92 23.65 -18.14
N ALA A 379 -5.22 22.49 -17.54
CA ALA A 379 -4.22 21.59 -16.97
C ALA A 379 -4.16 20.26 -17.72
N MET A 380 -2.98 19.64 -17.78
CA MET A 380 -2.77 18.26 -18.21
C MET A 380 -2.14 17.48 -17.06
N ARG A 381 -2.61 16.25 -16.83
CA ARG A 381 -2.11 15.37 -15.78
C ARG A 381 -1.49 14.12 -16.41
N LEU A 382 -0.37 13.70 -15.87
CA LEU A 382 0.33 12.47 -16.23
C LEU A 382 0.55 11.68 -14.93
N GLU A 383 0.17 10.42 -14.93
CA GLU A 383 0.54 9.47 -13.88
C GLU A 383 1.22 8.26 -14.50
N THR A 384 2.31 7.81 -13.91
CA THR A 384 3.05 6.66 -14.44
C THR A 384 3.87 5.97 -13.34
N ASP A 385 4.11 4.68 -13.52
CA ASP A 385 4.96 3.89 -12.65
C ASP A 385 6.44 4.07 -13.02
N LEU A 386 7.30 4.04 -12.00
CA LEU A 386 8.73 4.24 -12.10
C LEU A 386 9.49 3.07 -11.47
N VAL A 387 10.72 2.86 -11.94
CA VAL A 387 11.70 1.95 -11.34
C VAL A 387 12.71 2.81 -10.59
N VAL A 388 12.75 2.67 -9.27
CA VAL A 388 13.65 3.43 -8.39
C VAL A 388 15.11 3.30 -8.86
N GLY A 389 15.80 4.44 -8.94
CA GLY A 389 17.18 4.55 -9.39
C GLY A 389 17.36 4.66 -10.91
N GLN A 390 16.29 4.51 -11.71
CA GLN A 390 16.36 4.74 -13.16
C GLN A 390 16.21 6.22 -13.52
N LEU A 391 16.80 6.58 -14.66
CA LEU A 391 16.69 7.91 -15.25
C LEU A 391 15.40 8.02 -16.08
N TYR A 392 14.72 9.15 -15.97
CA TYR A 392 13.49 9.46 -16.69
C TYR A 392 13.51 10.89 -17.22
N PHE A 393 12.68 11.13 -18.24
CA PHE A 393 12.51 12.43 -18.87
C PHE A 393 11.04 12.83 -18.90
N LEU A 394 10.76 14.10 -18.60
CA LEU A 394 9.47 14.75 -18.86
C LEU A 394 9.64 15.74 -20.00
N VAL A 395 8.81 15.62 -21.03
CA VAL A 395 8.82 16.52 -22.18
C VAL A 395 7.56 17.37 -22.13
N VAL A 396 7.75 18.68 -21.99
CA VAL A 396 6.67 19.67 -22.04
C VAL A 396 6.72 20.38 -23.38
N SER A 397 5.63 20.31 -24.15
CA SER A 397 5.57 20.89 -25.50
C SER A 397 4.25 21.63 -25.75
N SER A 398 4.22 22.43 -26.81
CA SER A 398 3.03 23.16 -27.24
C SER A 398 2.92 23.13 -28.77
N PRO A 399 1.74 22.89 -29.35
CA PRO A 399 1.54 23.02 -30.79
C PRO A 399 1.37 24.49 -31.24
N SER A 400 1.46 25.46 -30.32
CA SER A 400 1.27 26.88 -30.63
C SER A 400 2.58 27.54 -31.08
N ASP A 401 2.54 28.29 -32.19
CA ASP A 401 3.67 29.13 -32.62
C ASP A 401 3.90 30.38 -31.74
N LEU A 402 3.02 30.62 -30.77
CA LEU A 402 3.13 31.73 -29.82
C LEU A 402 3.75 31.25 -28.51
N PRO A 403 4.60 32.06 -27.86
CA PRO A 403 5.18 31.69 -26.58
C PRO A 403 4.12 31.33 -25.54
N GLN A 404 4.25 30.17 -24.90
CA GLN A 404 3.33 29.69 -23.88
C GLN A 404 4.04 29.62 -22.53
N ARG A 405 3.48 30.30 -21.54
CA ARG A 405 3.91 30.15 -20.15
C ARG A 405 3.26 28.91 -19.56
N TYR A 406 4.00 28.19 -18.74
CA TYR A 406 3.43 27.08 -18.00
C TYR A 406 4.04 26.95 -16.60
N SER A 407 3.34 26.19 -15.76
CA SER A 407 3.82 25.72 -14.46
C SER A 407 3.74 24.21 -14.45
N LEU A 408 4.82 23.54 -14.06
CA LEU A 408 4.89 22.09 -13.87
C LEU A 408 4.99 21.82 -12.37
N ASP A 409 4.16 20.92 -11.87
CA ASP A 409 4.21 20.39 -10.50
C ASP A 409 4.33 18.87 -10.61
N ALA A 410 5.42 18.31 -10.09
CA ALA A 410 5.73 16.89 -10.13
C ALA A 410 5.87 16.36 -8.72
N HIS A 411 5.32 15.19 -8.47
CA HIS A 411 5.39 14.49 -7.19
C HIS A 411 5.76 13.03 -7.42
N GLN A 412 6.86 12.61 -6.82
CA GLN A 412 7.24 11.22 -6.71
C GLN A 412 6.68 10.64 -5.41
N TYR A 413 5.99 9.51 -5.49
CA TYR A 413 5.37 8.88 -4.33
C TYR A 413 5.33 7.36 -4.45
N TYR A 414 5.11 6.70 -3.32
CA TYR A 414 4.90 5.27 -3.22
C TYR A 414 3.39 4.97 -3.27
N VAL A 415 2.95 3.89 -3.94
CA VAL A 415 1.54 3.52 -4.09
C VAL A 415 0.89 3.44 -2.71
N GLY A 416 -0.22 4.18 -2.52
CA GLY A 416 -0.93 4.26 -1.23
C GLY A 416 -1.40 5.67 -0.88
N ILE A 417 -0.71 6.72 -1.35
CA ILE A 417 -1.16 8.12 -1.21
C ILE A 417 -1.60 8.60 -2.59
N ASP A 418 -2.90 8.71 -2.83
CA ASP A 418 -3.38 9.58 -3.90
C ASP A 418 -3.26 11.02 -3.37
N PRO A 419 -2.32 11.85 -3.85
CA PRO A 419 -2.33 13.26 -3.50
C PRO A 419 -3.59 13.87 -4.13
N VAL A 420 -4.65 13.99 -3.35
CA VAL A 420 -5.81 14.80 -3.75
C VAL A 420 -5.32 16.25 -3.87
N PHE A 421 -4.97 16.65 -5.09
CA PHE A 421 -4.64 18.03 -5.41
C PHE A 421 -5.94 18.86 -5.40
N GLU A 422 -6.31 19.41 -4.25
CA GLU A 422 -7.12 20.62 -4.21
C GLU A 422 -6.17 21.82 -4.34
N ILE A 423 -5.93 22.28 -5.57
CA ILE A 423 -5.20 23.53 -5.83
C ILE A 423 -6.17 24.53 -6.45
N ASP A 424 -6.28 25.71 -5.81
CA ASP A 424 -7.03 26.86 -6.32
C ASP A 424 -6.41 27.36 -7.63
N PRO A 425 -7.17 27.51 -8.72
CA PRO A 425 -6.68 28.07 -9.97
C PRO A 425 -6.29 29.55 -9.78
N LEU A 426 -5.11 29.91 -10.30
CA LEU A 426 -4.62 31.30 -10.38
C LEU A 426 -5.44 32.16 -11.34
#